data_AF-A0A951WD20-F1
#
_entry.id   AF-A0A951WD20-F1
#
_cell.length_a   1.000
_cell.length_b   1.000
_cell.length_c   1.000
_cell.angle_alpha   90.00
_cell.angle_beta   90.00
_cell.angle_gamma   90.00
#
_symmetry.space_group_name_H-M   'P 1'
#
loop_
_entity.id
_entity.type
_entity.pdbx_description
1 polymer ?
#
loop_
_entity_poly.entity_id
_entity_poly.type
_entity_poly.pdbx_seq_one_letter_code
_entity_poly.pdbx_strand_id
1 'polypeptide(L)'
;MMTKFFEKITELIGWLQIAASPFLVGLIIGAIVYLSNQTGGNLMIGIGIALIGLVIGILLANRVYKSKKGTVWFLSRTIATPELDRKEDDEKNQNID
;
A
#
# COMPACT_ATOMS: atom_id res chain seq x y z
N MET A 1 -26.52 4.24 -8.31
CA MET A 1 -25.59 5.39 -8.40
C MET A 1 -24.70 5.51 -7.16
N MET A 2 -25.24 5.25 -5.96
CA MET A 2 -24.52 5.35 -4.67
C MET A 2 -23.36 4.34 -4.49
N THR A 3 -23.50 3.10 -4.95
CA THR A 3 -22.47 2.05 -4.78
C THR A 3 -21.15 2.33 -5.52
N LYS A 4 -21.24 2.88 -6.74
CA LYS A 4 -20.07 3.22 -7.57
C LYS A 4 -19.22 4.35 -6.98
N PHE A 5 -19.82 5.22 -6.17
CA PHE A 5 -19.11 6.31 -5.49
C PHE A 5 -18.31 5.77 -4.30
N PHE A 6 -18.92 4.91 -3.48
CA PHE A 6 -18.23 4.23 -2.39
C PHE A 6 -17.06 3.40 -2.90
N GLU A 7 -17.24 2.56 -3.92
CA GLU A 7 -16.15 1.79 -4.54
C GLU A 7 -14.95 2.66 -4.91
N LYS A 8 -15.20 3.80 -5.56
CA LYS A 8 -14.14 4.72 -5.98
C LYS A 8 -13.40 5.36 -4.81
N ILE A 9 -14.09 5.64 -3.71
CA ILE A 9 -13.47 6.14 -2.46
C ILE A 9 -12.63 5.04 -1.83
N THR A 10 -13.15 3.82 -1.67
CA THR A 10 -12.38 2.72 -1.07
C THR A 10 -11.15 2.40 -1.90
N GLU A 11 -11.25 2.49 -3.23
CA GLU A 11 -10.14 2.29 -4.15
C GLU A 11 -9.07 3.39 -4.01
N LEU A 12 -9.49 4.66 -3.84
CA LEU A 12 -8.60 5.78 -3.58
C LEU A 12 -7.91 5.69 -2.21
N ILE A 13 -8.62 5.26 -1.17
CA ILE A 13 -8.05 5.03 0.17
C ILE A 13 -7.01 3.91 0.10
N GLY A 14 -7.32 2.80 -0.58
CA GLY A 14 -6.37 1.71 -0.79
C GLY A 14 -5.14 2.16 -1.59
N TRP A 15 -5.31 3.01 -2.61
CA TRP A 15 -4.20 3.60 -3.36
C TRP A 15 -3.30 4.44 -2.47
N LEU A 16 -3.88 5.31 -1.65
CA LEU A 16 -3.13 6.17 -0.73
C LEU A 16 -2.37 5.35 0.32
N GLN A 17 -2.99 4.29 0.84
CA GLN A 17 -2.36 3.39 1.81
C GLN A 17 -1.17 2.63 1.20
N ILE A 18 -1.28 2.15 -0.05
CA ILE A 18 -0.17 1.52 -0.75
C ILE A 18 0.96 2.53 -1.02
N ALA A 19 0.63 3.74 -1.46
CA ALA A 19 1.61 4.80 -1.70
C ALA A 19 2.31 5.24 -0.41
N ALA A 20 1.59 5.26 0.70
CA ALA A 20 2.11 5.67 2.00
C ALA A 20 3.19 4.71 2.54
N SER A 21 3.16 3.43 2.19
CA SER A 21 4.14 2.45 2.70
C SER A 21 5.59 2.79 2.30
N PRO A 22 5.95 2.94 1.01
CA PRO A 22 7.30 3.34 0.62
C PRO A 22 7.69 4.74 1.10
N PHE A 23 6.72 5.66 1.20
CA PHE A 23 6.96 7.00 1.73
C PHE A 23 7.33 6.97 3.22
N LEU A 24 6.60 6.21 4.04
CA LEU A 24 6.89 6.05 5.47
C LEU A 24 8.27 5.42 5.70
N VAL A 25 8.65 4.42 4.89
CA VAL A 25 10.00 3.84 4.94
C VAL A 25 11.05 4.91 4.60
N GLY A 26 10.82 5.69 3.54
CA GLY A 26 11.70 6.81 3.19
C GLY A 26 11.82 7.86 4.30
N LEU A 27 10.72 8.19 4.97
CA LEU A 27 10.71 9.10 6.13
C LEU A 27 11.51 8.54 7.31
N ILE A 28 11.34 7.26 7.64
CA ILE A 28 12.09 6.62 8.73
C ILE A 28 13.60 6.66 8.42
N ILE A 29 13.99 6.29 7.21
CA ILE A 29 15.40 6.32 6.79
C ILE A 29 15.94 7.75 6.82
N GLY A 30 15.20 8.71 6.25
CA GLY A 30 15.59 10.12 6.25
C GLY A 30 15.71 10.70 7.67
N ALA A 31 14.81 10.31 8.57
CA ALA A 31 14.86 10.71 9.99
C ALA A 31 16.09 10.11 10.69
N ILE A 32 16.43 8.84 10.45
CA ILE A 32 17.64 8.21 10.99
C ILE A 32 18.90 8.97 10.51
N VAL A 33 18.98 9.33 9.23
CA VAL A 33 20.10 10.09 8.66
C VAL A 33 20.23 11.47 9.31
N TYR A 34 19.12 12.18 9.52
CA TYR A 34 19.12 13.48 10.18
C TYR A 34 19.50 13.39 11.66
N LEU A 35 18.94 12.41 12.39
CA LEU A 35 19.23 12.22 13.82
C LEU A 35 20.66 11.75 14.07
N SER A 36 21.28 11.05 13.11
CA SER A 36 22.68 10.65 13.21
C SER A 36 23.63 11.84 13.26
N ASN A 37 23.34 12.91 12.53
CA ASN A 37 24.13 14.14 12.57
C ASN A 37 23.27 15.33 12.12
N GLN A 38 22.89 16.18 13.07
CA GLN A 38 21.93 17.28 12.90
C GLN A 38 22.53 18.47 12.16
N THR A 39 22.96 18.25 10.92
CA THR A 39 23.50 19.26 10.03
C THR A 39 22.51 19.59 8.91
N GLY A 40 22.58 20.80 8.38
CA GLY A 40 21.75 21.21 7.24
C GLY A 40 21.92 20.31 6.01
N GLY A 41 23.12 19.75 5.80
CA GLY A 41 23.37 18.77 4.73
C GLY A 41 22.59 17.48 4.89
N ASN A 42 22.56 16.90 6.10
CA ASN A 42 21.79 15.68 6.37
C ASN A 42 20.28 15.91 6.29
N LEU A 43 19.80 17.10 6.61
CA LEU A 43 18.41 17.49 6.38
C LEU A 43 18.05 17.41 4.88
N MET A 44 18.88 17.99 4.00
CA MET A 44 18.66 17.92 2.56
C MET A 44 18.68 16.48 2.02
N ILE A 45 19.62 15.65 2.51
CA ILE A 45 19.70 14.23 2.14
C ILE A 45 18.44 13.49 2.61
N GLY A 46 18.00 13.71 3.85
CA GLY A 46 16.79 13.10 4.41
C GLY A 46 15.53 13.47 3.61
N ILE A 47 15.39 14.74 3.23
CA ILE A 47 14.31 15.21 2.34
C ILE A 47 14.40 14.51 0.98
N GLY A 48 15.60 14.40 0.41
CA GLY A 48 15.82 13.68 -0.86
C GLY A 48 15.35 12.22 -0.77
N ILE A 49 15.71 11.51 0.30
CA ILE A 49 15.29 10.12 0.53
C ILE A 49 13.76 10.02 0.68
N ALA A 50 13.14 10.93 1.43
CA ALA A 50 11.69 10.97 1.60
C ALA A 50 10.95 11.22 0.27
N LEU A 51 11.46 12.12 -0.57
CA LEU A 51 10.92 12.38 -1.90
C LEU A 51 11.06 11.18 -2.83
N ILE A 52 12.19 10.48 -2.81
CA ILE A 52 12.38 9.23 -3.57
C ILE A 52 11.37 8.18 -3.10
N GLY A 53 11.20 8.02 -1.79
CA GLY A 53 10.19 7.12 -1.21
C GLY A 53 8.77 7.47 -1.66
N LEU A 54 8.43 8.76 -1.73
CA LEU A 54 7.14 9.24 -2.22
C LEU A 54 6.93 8.90 -3.70
N VAL A 55 7.92 9.15 -4.55
CA VAL A 55 7.84 8.87 -5.99
C VAL A 55 7.67 7.37 -6.21
N ILE A 56 8.46 6.53 -5.54
CA ILE A 56 8.35 5.07 -5.62
C ILE A 56 6.97 4.61 -5.13
N GLY A 57 6.47 5.18 -4.03
CA GLY A 57 5.13 4.90 -3.50
C GLY A 57 4.02 5.20 -4.50
N ILE A 58 4.05 6.37 -5.14
CA ILE A 58 3.08 6.76 -6.15
C ILE A 58 3.15 5.84 -7.37
N LEU A 59 4.35 5.49 -7.84
CA LEU A 59 4.53 4.58 -8.98
C LEU A 59 3.96 3.18 -8.67
N LEU A 60 4.22 2.66 -7.47
CA LEU A 60 3.71 1.38 -7.02
C LEU A 60 2.18 1.41 -6.92
N ALA A 61 1.62 2.42 -6.26
CA ALA A 61 0.18 2.57 -6.10
C ALA A 61 -0.52 2.71 -7.46
N ASN A 62 0.04 3.48 -8.40
CA ASN A 62 -0.47 3.59 -9.76
C ASN A 62 -0.42 2.26 -10.53
N ARG A 63 0.64 1.47 -10.34
CA ARG A 63 0.74 0.13 -10.93
C ARG A 63 -0.36 -0.79 -10.39
N VAL A 64 -0.64 -0.76 -9.09
CA VAL A 64 -1.69 -1.57 -8.47
C VAL A 64 -3.09 -1.10 -8.86
N TYR A 65 -3.34 0.22 -8.89
CA TYR A 65 -4.62 0.78 -9.32
C TYR A 65 -4.96 0.44 -10.77
N LYS A 66 -3.96 0.46 -11.66
CA LYS A 66 -4.13 0.03 -13.06
C LYS A 66 -4.20 -1.49 -13.23
N SER A 67 -3.95 -2.28 -12.20
CA SER A 67 -4.05 -3.74 -12.28
C SER A 67 -5.52 -4.16 -12.34
N LYS A 68 -5.81 -5.24 -13.07
CA LYS A 68 -7.20 -5.72 -13.35
C LYS A 68 -8.08 -5.96 -12.11
N LYS A 69 -7.51 -6.02 -10.91
CA LYS A 69 -8.22 -6.30 -9.66
C LYS A 69 -8.32 -5.08 -8.72
N GLY A 70 -7.68 -3.96 -9.05
CA GLY A 70 -7.70 -2.73 -8.26
C GLY A 70 -6.90 -2.78 -6.94
N THR A 71 -6.87 -1.66 -6.24
CA THR A 71 -6.18 -1.49 -4.94
C THR A 71 -6.85 -2.21 -3.78
N VAL A 72 -8.19 -2.30 -3.80
CA VAL A 72 -8.96 -2.98 -2.74
C VAL A 72 -8.66 -4.48 -2.71
N TRP A 73 -8.55 -5.15 -3.86
CA TRP A 73 -8.20 -6.57 -3.92
C TRP A 73 -6.77 -6.85 -3.43
N PHE A 74 -5.84 -5.94 -3.72
CA PHE A 74 -4.47 -6.07 -3.22
C PHE A 74 -4.41 -5.92 -1.70
N LEU A 75 -5.15 -4.95 -1.17
CA LEU A 75 -5.24 -4.72 0.27
C LEU A 75 -5.96 -5.88 0.97
N SER A 76 -7.06 -6.40 0.40
CA SER A 76 -7.77 -7.54 0.95
C SER A 76 -6.90 -8.78 1.01
N ARG A 77 -6.06 -9.05 0.00
CA ARG A 77 -5.10 -10.15 0.00
C ARG A 77 -4.02 -10.00 1.08
N THR A 78 -3.64 -8.77 1.40
CA THR A 78 -2.61 -8.48 2.41
C THR A 78 -3.17 -8.57 3.82
N ILE A 79 -4.45 -8.24 4.02
CA ILE A 79 -5.14 -8.30 5.32
C ILE A 79 -5.75 -9.69 5.57
N ALA A 80 -6.10 -10.44 4.52
CA ALA A 80 -6.73 -11.75 4.63
C ALA A 80 -5.78 -12.77 5.26
N THR A 81 -6.30 -13.53 6.22
CA THR A 81 -5.64 -14.73 6.74
C THR A 81 -5.77 -15.84 5.69
N PRO A 82 -4.67 -16.28 5.04
CA PRO A 82 -4.70 -17.22 3.91
C PRO A 82 -5.21 -18.64 4.27
N GLU A 83 -5.46 -18.88 5.55
CA GLU A 83 -5.94 -20.16 6.09
C GLU A 83 -7.47 -20.24 6.15
N LEU A 84 -8.17 -19.11 6.23
CA LEU A 84 -9.63 -19.07 6.25
C LEU A 84 -10.23 -19.09 4.84
N ASP A 85 -9.55 -18.44 3.88
CA ASP A 85 -9.94 -18.38 2.46
C ASP A 85 -9.97 -19.79 1.81
N ARG A 86 -9.12 -20.72 2.26
CA ARG A 86 -9.10 -22.10 1.76
C ARG A 86 -10.26 -22.96 2.27
N LYS A 87 -10.77 -22.70 3.47
CA LYS A 87 -11.82 -23.53 4.07
C LYS A 87 -13.17 -23.35 3.39
N GLU A 88 -13.50 -22.14 2.93
CA GLU A 88 -14.75 -21.90 2.17
C GLU A 88 -14.77 -22.60 0.81
N ASP A 89 -13.62 -22.68 0.11
CA ASP A 89 -13.51 -23.35 -1.19
C ASP A 89 -13.61 -24.89 -1.03
N ASP A 90 -13.06 -25.45 0.04
CA ASP A 90 -13.09 -26.89 0.31
C ASP A 90 -14.50 -27.36 0.77
N GLU A 91 -15.21 -26.58 1.60
CA GLU A 91 -16.57 -26.90 2.05
C GLU A 91 -17.61 -26.82 0.92
N LYS A 92 -17.39 -25.94 -0.07
CA LYS A 92 -18.28 -25.81 -1.23
C LYS A 92 -18.15 -26.99 -2.20
N ASN A 93 -16.97 -27.59 -2.30
CA ASN A 93 -16.75 -28.78 -3.13
C ASN A 93 -17.24 -30.07 -2.46
N GLN A 94 -17.27 -30.16 -1.13
CA GLN A 94 -17.81 -31.33 -0.42
C GLN A 94 -19.35 -31.42 -0.41
N ASN A 95 -20.07 -30.32 -0.65
CA ASN A 95 -21.54 -30.30 -0.67
C ASN A 95 -22.14 -30.53 -2.07
N ILE A 96 -21.33 -30.85 -3.07
CA ILE A 96 -21.77 -31.10 -4.46
C ILE A 96 -21.61 -32.59 -4.84
N ASP A 97 -21.02 -33.42 -3.97
CA ASP A 97 -20.97 -34.89 -4.07
C ASP A 97 -22.03 -35.55 -3.17
#